data_AF-A0A662EEX4-F1
#
_entry.id   AF-A0A662EEX4-F1
#
_cell.length_a   1.000
_cell.length_b   1.000
_cell.length_c   1.000
_cell.angle_alpha   90.00
_cell.angle_beta   90.00
_cell.angle_gamma   90.00
#
_symmetry.space_group_name_H-M   'P 1'
#
loop_
_entity.id
_entity.type
_entity.pdbx_description
1 polymer ?
#
loop_
_entity_poly.entity_id
_entity_poly.type
_entity_poly.pdbx_seq_one_letter_code
_entity_poly.pdbx_strand_id
1 'polypeptide(L)'
;MKHLHFYCALFALILNPAIVSAAKAPEPLALLVDVEALGRGQTGTVMGVVIQIAPEDVERAGERIRIVTSLTVANVLADRQSAVVELNADGSVMIYRDWQVGDHTLKVAVAAIDGSIGGAWNGTVTIPEMENAFESPDDAPVEAIALSVTTPAEGAVRFKPPPDKGGIGALQLEVEAPDETVSVQFLRDGVSMLRRNRPPWTYSIALGDVVRRTQVRAIARDRKGRYLGEDALILNNPTGRIGVEILLGPDDSVVDGARPITVAVTGGVGRIHQVTLSLDDTMITRWPNCPCITTVPVAELKRATILAAEAVDSKGSRGDAVIALGGGGSLFSGSVQVELVELPVTVLNSRLTPVTGLEPEAFQILEDEIPVTIEGFGTTADLPLSLALAVDTSGSMTENFERVRQAARAFVSDLMQERDEVVVLTFAWEAKVRLPWTETAEALDAKLDRIVPEGGTSLHDAVVRSLEQFRGRRGRQALVLLTDGEDTTSRTGWELAKRYAHTMRVPIYPIGLGLGKFDYSARKTLKRLAEETGGEAFFPKTVEDLGPVYDRIGLLLRSQYLIWYSSGSTKADDQFRAITVTVPEHPDLTLRTIRGYYPGK
;
A
#
# COMPACT_ATOMS: atom_id res chain seq x y z
N MET A 1 -26.53 26.20 -68.25
CA MET A 1 -27.14 26.62 -66.96
C MET A 1 -26.16 26.17 -65.89
N LYS A 2 -25.35 27.10 -65.37
CA LYS A 2 -25.46 27.69 -64.01
C LYS A 2 -25.21 26.62 -62.94
N HIS A 3 -24.34 26.72 -61.94
CA HIS A 3 -23.34 27.65 -61.39
C HIS A 3 -22.76 26.84 -60.18
N LEU A 4 -21.54 26.97 -59.66
CA LEU A 4 -20.96 28.07 -58.85
C LEU A 4 -19.62 27.46 -58.31
N HIS A 5 -18.40 27.94 -58.62
CA HIS A 5 -17.66 29.06 -58.01
C HIS A 5 -17.50 28.94 -56.47
N PHE A 6 -16.32 29.01 -55.81
CA PHE A 6 -15.23 30.03 -55.84
C PHE A 6 -13.88 29.45 -55.32
N TYR A 7 -12.73 29.62 -56.02
CA TYR A 7 -11.55 30.55 -55.77
C TYR A 7 -10.66 30.22 -54.54
N CYS A 8 -9.30 30.21 -54.55
CA CYS A 8 -8.23 31.02 -55.18
C CYS A 8 -6.97 30.14 -55.40
N ALA A 9 -6.17 30.16 -56.49
CA ALA A 9 -5.29 31.19 -57.09
C ALA A 9 -4.21 31.73 -56.10
N LEU A 10 -2.88 31.62 -56.34
CA LEU A 10 -2.14 32.39 -57.34
C LEU A 10 -0.70 31.86 -57.59
N PHE A 11 -0.25 32.03 -58.84
CA PHE A 11 1.11 31.94 -59.40
C PHE A 11 2.02 33.11 -58.95
N ALA A 12 3.34 32.91 -58.81
CA ALA A 12 4.41 33.69 -59.49
C ALA A 12 5.85 33.44 -58.93
N LEU A 13 6.63 32.69 -59.74
CA LEU A 13 8.01 32.90 -60.21
C LEU A 13 9.07 33.79 -59.46
N ILE A 14 10.23 33.13 -59.21
CA ILE A 14 11.67 33.54 -59.28
C ILE A 14 12.28 34.47 -58.20
N LEU A 15 13.16 33.93 -57.34
CA LEU A 15 14.62 34.25 -57.31
C LEU A 15 15.43 33.43 -56.28
N ASN A 16 16.57 32.94 -56.77
CA ASN A 16 17.86 32.67 -56.12
C ASN A 16 18.25 31.19 -55.81
N PRO A 17 19.38 30.68 -56.35
CA PRO A 17 19.89 29.35 -56.08
C PRO A 17 20.75 29.40 -54.81
N ALA A 18 20.19 28.98 -53.67
CA ALA A 18 20.99 28.66 -52.51
C ALA A 18 21.25 27.14 -52.51
N ILE A 19 22.53 26.80 -52.59
CA ILE A 19 23.07 25.45 -52.41
C ILE A 19 22.56 24.93 -51.07
N VAL A 20 21.59 24.00 -51.10
CA VAL A 20 21.27 23.18 -49.93
C VAL A 20 22.33 22.08 -49.90
N SER A 21 23.37 22.30 -49.11
CA SER A 21 24.21 21.22 -48.61
C SER A 21 23.30 20.31 -47.78
N ALA A 22 22.99 19.13 -48.29
CA ALA A 22 22.35 18.09 -47.50
C ALA A 22 23.38 17.67 -46.42
N ALA A 23 23.19 18.16 -45.20
CA ALA A 23 23.96 17.69 -44.06
C ALA A 23 23.75 16.18 -43.95
N LYS A 24 24.84 15.41 -44.15
CA LYS A 24 24.85 13.96 -43.95
C LYS A 24 24.40 13.71 -42.51
N ALA A 25 23.36 12.89 -42.31
CA ALA A 25 22.95 12.48 -40.98
C ALA A 25 24.18 11.91 -40.24
N PRO A 26 24.37 12.22 -38.94
CA PRO A 26 25.51 11.73 -38.19
C PRO A 26 25.52 10.19 -38.24
N GLU A 27 26.69 9.61 -38.54
CA GLU A 27 26.83 8.15 -38.55
C GLU A 27 26.57 7.60 -37.14
N PRO A 28 25.81 6.50 -37.01
CA PRO A 28 25.48 5.92 -35.72
C PRO A 28 26.75 5.42 -35.02
N LEU A 29 26.71 5.35 -33.69
CA LEU A 29 27.82 4.81 -32.90
C LEU A 29 28.06 3.35 -33.29
N ALA A 30 29.31 3.01 -33.62
CA ALA A 30 29.73 1.63 -33.80
C ALA A 30 29.93 0.95 -32.44
N LEU A 31 29.22 -0.15 -32.23
CA LEU A 31 29.19 -0.88 -30.95
C LEU A 31 29.66 -2.33 -31.15
N LEU A 32 30.51 -2.78 -30.24
CA LEU A 32 30.76 -4.21 -30.00
C LEU A 32 30.15 -4.56 -28.64
N VAL A 33 29.38 -5.65 -28.60
CA VAL A 33 28.76 -6.16 -27.37
C VAL A 33 29.22 -7.60 -27.17
N ASP A 34 29.75 -7.87 -25.99
CA ASP A 34 30.07 -9.22 -25.52
C ASP A 34 29.30 -9.51 -24.23
N VAL A 35 28.98 -10.79 -24.01
CA VAL A 35 28.19 -11.23 -22.87
C VAL A 35 28.87 -12.42 -22.21
N GLU A 36 29.23 -12.24 -20.93
CA GLU A 36 29.96 -13.24 -20.16
C GLU A 36 29.12 -13.70 -18.96
N ALA A 37 29.09 -15.02 -18.70
CA ALA A 37 28.45 -15.57 -17.50
C ALA A 37 29.40 -15.48 -16.31
N LEU A 38 28.97 -14.82 -15.24
CA LEU A 38 29.82 -14.49 -14.10
C LEU A 38 29.53 -15.37 -12.87
N GLY A 39 28.34 -15.97 -12.79
CA GLY A 39 27.97 -16.87 -11.70
C GLY A 39 26.47 -16.99 -11.51
N ARG A 40 26.06 -17.87 -10.60
CA ARG A 40 24.65 -18.09 -10.23
C ARG A 40 24.12 -16.88 -9.49
N GLY A 41 23.12 -16.24 -10.07
CA GLY A 41 22.41 -15.10 -9.50
C GLY A 41 21.26 -15.55 -8.61
N GLN A 42 20.37 -14.60 -8.32
CA GLN A 42 19.22 -14.84 -7.45
C GLN A 42 18.06 -15.52 -8.21
N THR A 43 17.90 -15.20 -9.48
CA THR A 43 16.81 -15.68 -10.34
C THR A 43 17.31 -16.64 -11.41
N GLY A 44 18.54 -16.46 -11.92
CA GLY A 44 19.18 -17.37 -12.85
C GLY A 44 20.70 -17.21 -12.81
N THR A 45 21.27 -16.68 -13.88
CA THR A 45 22.71 -16.47 -14.01
C THR A 45 23.02 -14.99 -14.17
N VAL A 46 23.94 -14.50 -13.36
CA VAL A 46 24.51 -13.16 -13.50
C VAL A 46 25.40 -13.13 -14.74
N MET A 47 25.10 -12.21 -15.64
CA MET A 47 25.77 -11.94 -16.88
C MET A 47 26.41 -10.56 -16.83
N GLY A 48 27.64 -10.45 -17.30
CA GLY A 48 28.27 -9.20 -17.63
C GLY A 48 28.04 -8.87 -19.10
N VAL A 49 27.40 -7.73 -19.39
CA VAL A 49 27.27 -7.21 -20.75
C VAL A 49 28.33 -6.14 -20.94
N VAL A 50 29.38 -6.49 -21.67
CA VAL A 50 30.49 -5.59 -22.00
C VAL A 50 30.15 -4.87 -23.30
N ILE A 51 30.15 -3.54 -23.25
CA ILE A 51 29.83 -2.69 -24.39
C ILE A 51 31.07 -1.86 -24.67
N GLN A 52 31.59 -2.00 -25.89
CA GLN A 52 32.72 -1.24 -26.40
C GLN A 52 32.24 -0.32 -27.51
N ILE A 53 32.41 0.99 -27.32
CA ILE A 53 32.24 1.97 -28.39
C ILE A 53 33.53 2.03 -29.21
N ALA A 54 33.42 2.12 -30.54
CA ALA A 54 34.59 2.29 -31.40
C ALA A 54 35.40 3.53 -30.97
N PRO A 55 36.74 3.45 -30.89
CA PRO A 55 37.58 4.55 -30.38
C PRO A 55 37.31 5.91 -31.03
N GLU A 56 37.02 5.93 -32.34
CA GLU A 56 36.67 7.12 -33.12
C GLU A 56 35.31 7.76 -32.74
N ASP A 57 34.45 7.02 -32.05
CA ASP A 57 33.11 7.43 -31.66
C ASP A 57 33.00 7.83 -30.17
N VAL A 58 34.03 7.58 -29.36
CA VAL A 58 34.01 7.85 -27.90
C VAL A 58 33.80 9.32 -27.58
N GLU A 59 34.55 10.21 -28.24
CA GLU A 59 34.42 11.67 -28.03
C GLU A 59 33.01 12.16 -28.41
N ARG A 60 32.40 11.55 -29.43
CA ARG A 60 31.05 11.88 -29.91
C ARG A 60 29.96 11.37 -28.97
N ALA A 61 30.18 10.22 -28.32
CA ALA A 61 29.26 9.67 -27.34
C ALA A 61 29.23 10.48 -26.03
N GLY A 62 30.35 11.11 -25.68
CA GLY A 62 30.54 11.88 -24.46
C GLY A 62 30.95 11.01 -23.27
N GLU A 63 31.29 11.63 -22.14
CA GLU A 63 31.77 10.92 -20.93
C GLU A 63 30.69 10.04 -20.27
N ARG A 64 29.41 10.35 -20.51
CA ARG A 64 28.26 9.63 -19.98
C ARG A 64 27.31 9.26 -21.10
N ILE A 65 26.76 8.06 -21.03
CA ILE A 65 25.85 7.52 -22.03
C ILE A 65 24.61 6.92 -21.39
N ARG A 66 23.50 6.92 -22.13
CA ARG A 66 22.28 6.17 -21.80
C ARG A 66 22.32 4.82 -22.51
N ILE A 67 22.13 3.75 -21.75
CA ILE A 67 22.09 2.38 -22.25
C ILE A 67 20.71 1.80 -21.99
N VAL A 68 20.11 1.19 -23.00
CA VAL A 68 18.87 0.43 -22.89
C VAL A 68 19.12 -1.01 -23.32
N THR A 69 18.93 -1.96 -22.42
CA THR A 69 18.97 -3.39 -22.72
C THR A 69 17.55 -3.93 -22.81
N SER A 70 17.29 -4.81 -23.78
CA SER A 70 16.02 -5.53 -23.90
C SER A 70 16.30 -6.99 -24.23
N LEU A 71 15.82 -7.88 -23.37
CA LEU A 71 15.92 -9.32 -23.52
C LEU A 71 14.54 -9.87 -23.90
N THR A 72 14.48 -10.69 -24.94
CA THR A 72 13.23 -11.34 -25.36
C THR A 72 13.38 -12.85 -25.45
N VAL A 73 12.32 -13.56 -25.03
CA VAL A 73 12.17 -15.01 -25.18
C VAL A 73 11.01 -15.24 -26.13
N ALA A 74 11.24 -15.91 -27.26
CA ALA A 74 10.20 -16.20 -28.25
C ALA A 74 9.35 -14.96 -28.64
N ASN A 75 10.00 -13.80 -28.83
CA ASN A 75 9.40 -12.48 -29.12
C ASN A 75 8.55 -11.86 -27.99
N VAL A 76 8.56 -12.42 -26.78
CA VAL A 76 7.96 -11.80 -25.58
C VAL A 76 9.06 -11.09 -24.79
N LEU A 77 8.79 -9.88 -24.33
CA LEU A 77 9.74 -9.12 -23.51
C LEU A 77 9.93 -9.81 -22.15
N ALA A 78 11.14 -10.27 -21.89
CA ALA A 78 11.52 -10.95 -20.65
C ALA A 78 12.15 -9.97 -19.65
N ASP A 79 13.00 -9.06 -20.13
CA ASP A 79 13.62 -8.01 -19.32
C ASP A 79 13.85 -6.75 -20.16
N ARG A 80 13.72 -5.57 -19.53
CA ARG A 80 14.08 -4.28 -20.14
C ARG A 80 14.58 -3.32 -19.09
N GLN A 81 15.80 -2.83 -19.28
CA GLN A 81 16.44 -1.90 -18.35
C GLN A 81 16.99 -0.69 -19.08
N SER A 82 17.06 0.45 -18.38
CA SER A 82 17.68 1.68 -18.84
C SER A 82 18.60 2.21 -17.74
N ALA A 83 19.84 2.52 -18.09
CA ALA A 83 20.83 3.07 -17.15
C ALA A 83 21.57 4.26 -17.79
N VAL A 84 22.06 5.17 -16.95
CA VAL A 84 23.03 6.19 -17.35
C VAL A 84 24.36 5.83 -16.69
N VAL A 85 25.40 5.62 -17.49
CA VAL A 85 26.71 5.14 -17.03
C VAL A 85 27.82 6.06 -17.50
N GLU A 86 28.91 6.09 -16.74
CA GLU A 86 30.17 6.71 -17.16
C GLU A 86 30.96 5.73 -18.03
N LEU A 87 31.53 6.24 -19.13
CA LEU A 87 32.41 5.45 -19.99
C LEU A 87 33.82 5.44 -19.41
N ASN A 88 34.47 4.28 -19.47
CA ASN A 88 35.89 4.20 -19.23
C ASN A 88 36.66 5.02 -20.29
N ALA A 89 37.91 5.39 -19.98
CA ALA A 89 38.74 6.18 -20.88
C ALA A 89 39.00 5.50 -22.24
N ASP A 90 38.85 4.18 -22.32
CA ASP A 90 38.97 3.38 -23.54
C ASP A 90 37.63 3.20 -24.31
N GLY A 91 36.54 3.82 -23.84
CA GLY A 91 35.22 3.71 -24.44
C GLY A 91 34.45 2.43 -24.09
N SER A 92 34.93 1.67 -23.10
CA SER A 92 34.25 0.47 -22.59
C SER A 92 33.31 0.80 -21.42
N VAL A 93 32.30 -0.05 -21.25
CA VAL A 93 31.52 -0.14 -20.02
C VAL A 93 30.96 -1.54 -19.84
N MET A 94 30.87 -1.99 -18.60
CA MET A 94 30.27 -3.27 -18.25
C MET A 94 29.05 -3.05 -17.37
N ILE A 95 27.95 -3.70 -17.72
CA ILE A 95 26.73 -3.71 -16.91
C ILE A 95 26.37 -5.14 -16.51
N TYR A 96 25.75 -5.31 -15.36
CA TYR A 96 25.49 -6.64 -14.80
C TYR A 96 23.99 -6.97 -14.82
N ARG A 97 23.61 -8.19 -15.24
CA ARG A 97 22.19 -8.61 -15.35
C ARG A 97 22.00 -10.04 -14.88
N ASP A 98 20.95 -10.30 -14.11
CA ASP A 98 20.58 -11.66 -13.71
C ASP A 98 19.42 -12.14 -14.59
N TRP A 99 19.68 -13.13 -15.43
CA TRP A 99 18.73 -13.61 -16.45
C TRP A 99 18.47 -15.11 -16.31
N GLN A 100 17.26 -15.52 -16.68
CA GLN A 100 16.87 -16.94 -16.69
C GLN A 100 17.71 -17.73 -17.69
N VAL A 101 18.07 -18.96 -17.32
CA VAL A 101 18.78 -19.92 -18.18
C VAL A 101 17.99 -20.18 -19.46
N GLY A 102 18.68 -20.22 -20.60
CA GLY A 102 18.08 -20.51 -21.90
C GLY A 102 18.56 -19.59 -23.01
N ASP A 103 17.92 -19.70 -24.18
CA ASP A 103 18.24 -18.90 -25.36
C ASP A 103 17.36 -17.65 -25.43
N HIS A 104 17.99 -16.50 -25.66
CA HIS A 104 17.34 -15.20 -25.69
C HIS A 104 17.83 -14.36 -26.86
N THR A 105 17.05 -13.35 -27.23
CA THR A 105 17.53 -12.26 -28.09
C THR A 105 17.81 -11.04 -27.24
N LEU A 106 19.04 -10.54 -27.31
CA LEU A 106 19.48 -9.35 -26.61
C LEU A 106 19.62 -8.20 -27.61
N LYS A 107 18.94 -7.09 -27.29
CA LYS A 107 19.14 -5.81 -27.94
C LYS A 107 19.77 -4.83 -26.95
N VAL A 108 20.84 -4.18 -27.37
CA VAL A 108 21.52 -3.11 -26.64
C VAL A 108 21.43 -1.84 -27.46
N ALA A 109 20.89 -0.77 -26.90
CA ALA A 109 20.88 0.55 -27.51
C ALA A 109 21.69 1.52 -26.65
N VAL A 110 22.58 2.27 -27.28
CA VAL A 110 23.43 3.28 -26.63
C VAL A 110 23.12 4.64 -27.25
N ALA A 111 22.99 5.67 -26.43
CA ALA A 111 22.83 7.04 -26.89
C ALA A 111 23.57 8.03 -25.99
N ALA A 112 24.04 9.13 -26.57
CA ALA A 112 24.47 10.29 -25.80
C ALA A 112 23.31 10.82 -24.93
N ILE A 113 23.62 11.45 -23.79
CA ILE A 113 22.60 11.90 -22.83
C ILE A 113 21.58 12.86 -23.44
N ASP A 114 22.06 13.75 -24.30
CA ASP A 114 21.28 14.74 -25.04
C ASP A 114 20.49 14.13 -26.23
N GLY A 115 20.70 12.85 -26.52
CA GLY A 115 20.06 12.13 -27.63
C GLY A 115 20.55 12.54 -29.02
N SER A 116 21.65 13.29 -29.11
CA SER A 116 22.20 13.79 -30.39
C SER A 116 22.73 12.69 -31.30
N ILE A 117 23.21 11.59 -30.72
CA ILE A 117 23.79 10.45 -31.43
C ILE A 117 23.52 9.15 -30.66
N GLY A 118 23.41 8.04 -31.38
CA GLY A 118 23.27 6.72 -30.79
C GLY A 118 23.60 5.58 -31.74
N GLY A 119 23.65 4.38 -31.19
CA GLY A 119 23.89 3.12 -31.87
C GLY A 119 23.07 2.00 -31.24
N ALA A 120 22.93 0.89 -31.96
CA ALA A 120 22.28 -0.29 -31.41
C ALA A 120 22.94 -1.57 -31.92
N TRP A 121 22.98 -2.56 -31.04
CA TRP A 121 23.41 -3.92 -31.31
C TRP A 121 22.25 -4.88 -31.05
N ASN A 122 22.18 -5.96 -31.82
CA ASN A 122 21.18 -7.01 -31.67
C ASN A 122 21.82 -8.37 -31.97
N GLY A 123 21.65 -9.33 -31.06
CA GLY A 123 22.20 -10.67 -31.23
C GLY A 123 21.48 -11.70 -30.36
N THR A 124 21.75 -12.97 -30.63
CA THR A 124 21.28 -14.09 -29.82
C THR A 124 22.30 -14.38 -28.73
N VAL A 125 21.83 -14.59 -27.51
CA VAL A 125 22.66 -14.94 -26.35
C VAL A 125 22.08 -16.18 -25.67
N THR A 126 22.94 -17.11 -25.28
CA THR A 126 22.58 -18.28 -24.48
C THR A 126 23.05 -18.04 -23.07
N ILE A 127 22.11 -18.05 -22.12
CA ILE A 127 22.38 -17.86 -20.70
C ILE A 127 22.58 -19.26 -20.09
N PRO A 128 23.81 -19.63 -19.68
CA PRO A 128 24.09 -20.95 -19.14
C PRO A 128 23.60 -21.07 -17.70
N GLU A 129 23.38 -22.30 -17.23
CA GLU A 129 23.19 -22.57 -15.80
C GLU A 129 24.56 -22.56 -15.10
N MET A 130 24.64 -21.86 -13.97
CA MET A 130 25.85 -21.76 -13.17
C MET A 130 25.66 -22.43 -11.80
N GLU A 131 26.67 -23.17 -11.34
CA GLU A 131 26.62 -23.82 -10.02
C GLU A 131 27.08 -22.87 -8.90
N ASN A 132 28.22 -22.20 -9.11
CA ASN A 132 28.84 -21.31 -8.13
C ASN A 132 28.07 -20.00 -8.04
N ALA A 133 27.83 -19.51 -6.82
CA ALA A 133 27.21 -18.21 -6.60
C ALA A 133 28.07 -17.10 -7.23
N PHE A 134 27.40 -16.11 -7.82
CA PHE A 134 28.08 -14.88 -8.20
C PHE A 134 28.54 -14.13 -6.94
N GLU A 135 29.81 -13.74 -6.93
CA GLU A 135 30.42 -12.88 -5.93
C GLU A 135 30.85 -11.58 -6.63
N SER A 136 30.35 -10.44 -6.15
CA SER A 136 30.72 -9.15 -6.73
C SER A 136 32.19 -8.81 -6.44
N PRO A 137 32.96 -8.33 -7.43
CA PRO A 137 34.30 -7.78 -7.21
C PRO A 137 34.34 -6.66 -6.14
N ASP A 138 35.48 -6.47 -5.48
CA ASP A 138 35.66 -5.50 -4.38
C ASP A 138 35.39 -4.04 -4.80
N ASP A 139 35.54 -3.72 -6.08
CA ASP A 139 35.32 -2.40 -6.70
C ASP A 139 34.09 -2.37 -7.62
N ALA A 140 33.24 -3.41 -7.56
CA ALA A 140 32.12 -3.54 -8.45
C ALA A 140 31.09 -2.41 -8.25
N PRO A 141 30.43 -1.96 -9.34
CA PRO A 141 29.34 -1.00 -9.21
C PRO A 141 28.23 -1.62 -8.36
N VAL A 142 27.47 -0.75 -7.69
CA VAL A 142 26.44 -1.16 -6.73
C VAL A 142 25.37 -2.08 -7.36
N GLU A 143 25.09 -1.95 -8.66
CA GLU A 143 24.21 -2.88 -9.39
C GLU A 143 24.74 -4.33 -9.40
N ALA A 144 26.07 -4.54 -9.43
CA ALA A 144 26.66 -5.87 -9.37
C ALA A 144 26.57 -6.44 -7.95
N ILE A 145 26.83 -5.62 -6.92
CA ILE A 145 26.72 -6.03 -5.51
C ILE A 145 25.32 -6.59 -5.22
N ALA A 146 24.29 -5.93 -5.75
CA ALA A 146 22.90 -6.34 -5.58
C ALA A 146 22.52 -7.68 -6.26
N LEU A 147 23.32 -8.17 -7.20
CA LEU A 147 23.12 -9.45 -7.87
C LEU A 147 23.80 -10.63 -7.16
N SER A 148 24.66 -10.34 -6.19
CA SER A 148 25.22 -11.36 -5.31
C SER A 148 24.09 -12.04 -4.52
N VAL A 149 24.23 -13.34 -4.26
CA VAL A 149 23.27 -14.08 -3.45
C VAL A 149 23.50 -13.71 -1.98
N THR A 150 22.75 -12.74 -1.48
CA THR A 150 22.83 -12.34 -0.07
C THR A 150 22.23 -13.43 0.82
N THR A 151 23.07 -14.15 1.55
CA THR A 151 22.60 -15.06 2.59
C THR A 151 22.01 -14.28 3.76
N PRO A 152 20.85 -14.69 4.31
CA PRO A 152 20.31 -14.05 5.50
C PRO A 152 21.32 -14.07 6.64
N ALA A 153 21.42 -12.97 7.39
CA ALA A 153 22.35 -12.88 8.51
C ALA A 153 22.04 -13.96 9.57
N GLU A 154 22.97 -14.89 9.78
CA GLU A 154 22.85 -15.90 10.84
C GLU A 154 23.04 -15.27 12.23
N GLY A 155 22.30 -15.76 13.22
CA GLY A 155 22.39 -15.27 14.61
C GLY A 155 21.91 -13.83 14.82
N ALA A 156 21.28 -13.20 13.83
CA ALA A 156 20.80 -11.83 13.94
C ALA A 156 19.72 -11.66 15.02
N VAL A 157 19.59 -10.44 15.54
CA VAL A 157 18.44 -10.04 16.36
C VAL A 157 17.20 -10.06 15.48
N ARG A 158 16.16 -10.77 15.89
CA ARG A 158 14.95 -10.92 15.09
C ARG A 158 13.71 -11.13 15.95
N PHE A 159 12.62 -10.45 15.65
CA PHE A 159 11.31 -10.80 16.21
C PHE A 159 10.82 -12.14 15.65
N LYS A 160 10.41 -13.04 16.55
CA LYS A 160 9.63 -14.22 16.15
C LYS A 160 8.28 -13.77 15.60
N PRO A 161 7.71 -14.48 14.62
CA PRO A 161 6.34 -14.23 14.18
C PRO A 161 5.40 -14.22 15.39
N PRO A 162 4.62 -13.15 15.59
CA PRO A 162 3.65 -13.11 16.67
C PRO A 162 2.65 -14.25 16.43
N PRO A 163 2.19 -14.96 17.49
CA PRO A 163 1.16 -15.97 17.32
C PRO A 163 -0.07 -15.34 16.63
N ASP A 164 -0.71 -16.08 15.73
CA ASP A 164 -1.89 -15.72 14.89
C ASP A 164 -3.17 -15.37 15.70
N LYS A 165 -3.04 -14.74 16.86
CA LYS A 165 -4.13 -14.22 17.66
C LYS A 165 -4.28 -12.74 17.35
N GLY A 166 -4.93 -12.46 16.22
CA GLY A 166 -5.46 -11.13 15.94
C GLY A 166 -6.46 -10.69 17.03
N GLY A 167 -6.46 -9.40 17.33
CA GLY A 167 -7.51 -8.74 18.09
C GLY A 167 -7.13 -8.37 19.53
N ILE A 168 -7.25 -7.07 19.80
CA ILE A 168 -7.51 -6.36 21.06
C ILE A 168 -7.08 -7.10 22.34
N GLY A 169 -6.03 -6.59 23.01
CA GLY A 169 -5.48 -7.14 24.24
C GLY A 169 -3.98 -6.88 24.39
N ALA A 170 -3.31 -7.70 25.20
CA ALA A 170 -1.84 -7.71 25.29
C ALA A 170 -1.26 -8.73 24.30
N LEU A 171 -0.46 -8.27 23.35
CA LEU A 171 0.30 -9.13 22.45
C LEU A 171 1.66 -9.43 23.09
N GLN A 172 2.02 -10.70 23.20
CA GLN A 172 3.35 -11.10 23.65
C GLN A 172 4.27 -11.25 22.44
N LEU A 173 5.29 -10.39 22.38
CA LEU A 173 6.35 -10.43 21.40
C LEU A 173 7.56 -11.16 21.98
N GLU A 174 8.26 -11.91 21.14
CA GLU A 174 9.48 -12.61 21.49
C GLU A 174 10.57 -12.31 20.46
N VAL A 175 11.81 -12.17 20.93
CA VAL A 175 12.98 -11.85 20.12
C VAL A 175 13.99 -13.00 20.21
N GLU A 176 14.53 -13.41 19.08
CA GLU A 176 15.76 -14.20 18.97
C GLU A 176 16.95 -13.22 18.90
N ALA A 177 18.06 -13.56 19.56
CA ALA A 177 19.24 -12.71 19.61
C ALA A 177 20.50 -13.59 19.77
N PRO A 178 21.70 -13.08 19.42
CA PRO A 178 22.96 -13.81 19.57
C PRO A 178 23.18 -14.34 20.99
N ASP A 179 23.92 -15.44 21.13
CA ASP A 179 24.20 -16.09 22.42
C ASP A 179 24.92 -15.17 23.42
N GLU A 180 25.77 -14.25 22.95
CA GLU A 180 26.45 -13.26 23.78
C GLU A 180 25.54 -12.11 24.29
N THR A 181 24.26 -12.11 23.89
CA THR A 181 23.29 -11.09 24.32
C THR A 181 23.03 -11.18 25.82
N VAL A 182 23.30 -10.10 26.54
CA VAL A 182 22.95 -9.98 27.97
C VAL A 182 21.74 -9.10 28.21
N SER A 183 21.41 -8.22 27.25
CA SER A 183 20.23 -7.36 27.37
C SER A 183 19.57 -7.06 26.04
N VAL A 184 18.24 -6.99 26.07
CA VAL A 184 17.40 -6.53 24.95
C VAL A 184 16.54 -5.37 25.43
N GLN A 185 16.69 -4.21 24.79
CA GLN A 185 15.87 -3.03 25.02
C GLN A 185 14.73 -2.98 24.01
N PHE A 186 13.50 -2.84 24.50
CA PHE A 186 12.30 -2.69 23.70
C PHE A 186 11.85 -1.24 23.69
N LEU A 187 11.59 -0.72 22.50
CA LEU A 187 11.05 0.61 22.26
C LEU A 187 9.72 0.50 21.52
N ARG A 188 8.81 1.42 21.79
CA ARG A 188 7.54 1.57 21.07
C ARG A 188 7.48 2.98 20.52
N ASP A 189 7.38 3.10 19.19
CA ASP A 189 7.36 4.39 18.48
C ASP A 189 8.49 5.33 18.95
N GLY A 190 9.70 4.76 19.07
CA GLY A 190 10.91 5.46 19.56
C GLY A 190 11.02 5.63 21.09
N VAL A 191 9.96 5.38 21.85
CA VAL A 191 9.96 5.52 23.31
C VAL A 191 10.42 4.23 23.98
N SER A 192 11.45 4.31 24.84
CA SER A 192 11.93 3.16 25.61
C SER A 192 10.86 2.64 26.57
N MET A 193 10.45 1.39 26.40
CA MET A 193 9.39 0.77 27.22
C MET A 193 9.97 -0.08 28.33
N LEU A 194 10.84 -1.03 27.99
CA LEU A 194 11.49 -1.91 28.98
C LEU A 194 12.83 -2.43 28.47
N ARG A 195 13.68 -2.87 29.41
CA ARG A 195 14.90 -3.62 29.14
C ARG A 195 14.85 -4.98 29.84
N ARG A 196 15.07 -6.06 29.10
CA ARG A 196 15.27 -7.42 29.64
C ARG A 196 16.77 -7.68 29.77
N ASN A 197 17.20 -8.23 30.90
CA ASN A 197 18.61 -8.55 31.15
C ASN A 197 18.90 -10.07 31.21
N ARG A 198 17.93 -10.90 30.77
CA ARG A 198 18.04 -12.35 30.63
C ARG A 198 16.93 -12.90 29.70
N PRO A 199 17.17 -14.02 28.99
CA PRO A 199 16.13 -14.67 28.20
C PRO A 199 15.04 -15.32 29.09
N PRO A 200 13.84 -15.59 28.55
CA PRO A 200 13.41 -15.31 27.19
C PRO A 200 13.18 -13.81 26.94
N TRP A 201 13.57 -13.32 25.76
CA TRP A 201 13.51 -11.91 25.37
C TRP A 201 12.10 -11.52 24.96
N THR A 202 11.24 -11.27 25.96
CA THR A 202 9.82 -11.03 25.73
C THR A 202 9.36 -9.64 26.13
N TYR A 203 8.41 -9.11 25.36
CA TYR A 203 7.71 -7.88 25.64
C TYR A 203 6.20 -8.07 25.43
N SER A 204 5.42 -7.81 26.48
CA SER A 204 3.96 -7.74 26.40
C SER A 204 3.54 -6.31 26.09
N ILE A 205 3.06 -6.08 24.87
CA ILE A 205 2.54 -4.79 24.45
C ILE A 205 1.01 -4.77 24.58
N ALA A 206 0.48 -3.79 25.32
CA ALA A 206 -0.93 -3.47 25.28
C ALA A 206 -1.20 -2.69 23.99
N LEU A 207 -1.99 -3.26 23.08
CA LEU A 207 -2.36 -2.61 21.82
C LEU A 207 -3.35 -1.45 22.02
N GLY A 208 -3.85 -1.28 23.25
CA GLY A 208 -4.85 -0.27 23.60
C GLY A 208 -6.20 -0.55 22.94
N ASP A 209 -7.13 0.37 23.17
CA ASP A 209 -8.47 0.36 22.56
C ASP A 209 -8.47 1.05 21.18
N VAL A 210 -7.30 1.27 20.57
CA VAL A 210 -7.23 1.94 19.26
C VAL A 210 -6.18 1.26 18.42
N VAL A 211 -6.62 0.65 17.32
CA VAL A 211 -5.73 0.00 16.37
C VAL A 211 -4.98 1.08 15.60
N ARG A 212 -3.75 1.37 16.02
CA ARG A 212 -2.82 2.29 15.35
C ARG A 212 -1.63 1.53 14.80
N ARG A 213 -1.09 1.97 13.65
CA ARG A 213 0.23 1.50 13.21
C ARG A 213 1.22 1.77 14.33
N THR A 214 1.84 0.72 14.86
CA THR A 214 2.74 0.82 16.02
C THR A 214 4.02 0.11 15.68
N GLN A 215 5.14 0.83 15.79
CA GLN A 215 6.47 0.26 15.63
C GLN A 215 6.95 -0.25 17.00
N VAL A 216 7.36 -1.52 17.04
CA VAL A 216 8.06 -2.09 18.19
C VAL A 216 9.47 -2.45 17.77
N ARG A 217 10.47 -1.82 18.38
CA ARG A 217 11.89 -2.04 18.08
C ARG A 217 12.56 -2.79 19.23
N ALA A 218 13.42 -3.75 18.92
CA ALA A 218 14.25 -4.46 19.88
C ALA A 218 15.73 -4.25 19.55
N ILE A 219 16.53 -3.88 20.54
CA ILE A 219 17.98 -3.66 20.40
C ILE A 219 18.71 -4.58 21.37
N ALA A 220 19.57 -5.46 20.86
CA ALA A 220 20.37 -6.37 21.67
C ALA A 220 21.77 -5.80 21.95
N ARG A 221 22.27 -6.03 23.17
CA ARG A 221 23.61 -5.63 23.60
C ARG A 221 24.31 -6.72 24.41
N ASP A 222 25.63 -6.76 24.27
CA ASP A 222 26.51 -7.67 25.00
C ASP A 222 26.87 -7.16 26.42
N ARG A 223 27.67 -7.94 27.15
CA ARG A 223 28.10 -7.60 28.52
C ARG A 223 28.91 -6.31 28.64
N LYS A 224 29.59 -5.89 27.57
CA LYS A 224 30.34 -4.63 27.50
C LYS A 224 29.45 -3.47 27.06
N GLY A 225 28.17 -3.72 26.82
CA GLY A 225 27.22 -2.76 26.29
C GLY A 225 27.37 -2.53 24.78
N ARG A 226 28.15 -3.34 24.04
CA ARG A 226 28.28 -3.21 22.59
C ARG A 226 26.99 -3.60 21.90
N TYR A 227 26.67 -2.88 20.82
CA TYR A 227 25.54 -3.19 19.95
C TYR A 227 25.77 -4.52 19.24
N LEU A 228 24.78 -5.41 19.31
CA LEU A 228 24.81 -6.72 18.65
C LEU A 228 23.86 -6.81 17.45
N GLY A 229 22.87 -5.92 17.38
CA GLY A 229 21.85 -5.94 16.33
C GLY A 229 20.53 -5.37 16.83
N GLU A 230 19.61 -5.22 15.89
CA GLU A 230 18.27 -4.77 16.15
C GLU A 230 17.28 -5.37 15.16
N ASP A 231 16.00 -5.31 15.51
CA ASP A 231 14.91 -5.58 14.59
C ASP A 231 13.70 -4.72 14.98
N ALA A 232 12.72 -4.61 14.08
CA ALA A 232 11.45 -3.97 14.35
C ALA A 232 10.28 -4.80 13.84
N LEU A 233 9.14 -4.61 14.49
CA LEU A 233 7.88 -5.19 14.09
C LEU A 233 6.84 -4.08 13.96
N ILE A 234 6.15 -4.05 12.82
CA ILE A 234 5.12 -3.07 12.52
C ILE A 234 3.77 -3.72 12.79
N LEU A 235 3.19 -3.36 13.92
CA LEU A 235 1.87 -3.83 14.32
C LEU A 235 0.81 -3.00 13.63
N ASN A 236 -0.33 -3.65 13.35
CA ASN A 236 -1.51 -3.01 12.79
C ASN A 236 -1.23 -2.29 11.47
N ASN A 237 -0.41 -2.88 10.60
CA ASN A 237 -0.25 -2.40 9.22
C ASN A 237 -1.59 -2.55 8.46
N PRO A 238 -1.90 -1.70 7.45
CA PRO A 238 -3.09 -1.90 6.62
C PRO A 238 -3.13 -3.29 5.97
N THR A 239 -4.30 -3.92 5.97
CA THR A 239 -4.51 -5.25 5.39
C THR A 239 -4.11 -5.25 3.91
N GLY A 240 -3.28 -6.24 3.51
CA GLY A 240 -2.82 -6.36 2.12
C GLY A 240 -1.55 -5.56 1.78
N ARG A 241 -1.03 -4.74 2.71
CA ARG A 241 0.26 -4.04 2.56
C ARG A 241 1.34 -4.72 3.38
N ILE A 242 2.56 -4.67 2.86
CA ILE A 242 3.75 -5.10 3.59
C ILE A 242 4.20 -3.91 4.45
N GLY A 243 4.44 -4.14 5.74
CA GLY A 243 5.05 -3.15 6.61
C GLY A 243 6.55 -3.18 6.36
N VAL A 244 7.13 -2.05 5.97
CA VAL A 244 8.58 -1.88 5.80
C VAL A 244 9.05 -0.76 6.72
N GLU A 245 10.21 -0.94 7.33
CA GLU A 245 10.85 0.06 8.18
C GLU A 245 12.37 -0.04 8.03
N ILE A 246 13.04 1.09 7.89
CA ILE A 246 14.50 1.16 7.81
C ILE A 246 15.03 1.58 9.18
N LEU A 247 15.95 0.78 9.71
CA LEU A 247 16.60 1.03 10.98
C LEU A 247 18.07 1.35 10.74
N LEU A 248 18.47 2.55 11.13
CA LEU A 248 19.87 2.95 11.18
C LEU A 248 20.42 2.55 12.56
N GLY A 249 21.42 1.66 12.58
CA GLY A 249 22.09 1.24 13.81
C GLY A 249 22.59 2.46 14.58
N PRO A 250 22.62 2.47 15.92
CA PRO A 250 23.06 3.64 16.70
C PRO A 250 24.53 4.02 16.40
N ASP A 251 24.96 5.24 16.74
CA ASP A 251 26.32 5.70 16.37
C ASP A 251 27.45 4.82 16.93
N ASP A 252 27.21 4.16 18.07
CA ASP A 252 28.13 3.21 18.70
C ASP A 252 28.15 1.82 18.04
N SER A 253 27.36 1.62 16.97
CA SER A 253 27.37 0.41 16.13
C SER A 253 28.32 0.49 14.94
N VAL A 254 28.93 1.65 14.66
CA VAL A 254 29.82 1.83 13.52
C VAL A 254 31.12 1.05 13.74
N VAL A 255 31.44 0.15 12.81
CA VAL A 255 32.67 -0.63 12.77
C VAL A 255 33.35 -0.37 11.44
N ASP A 256 34.66 -0.08 11.47
CA ASP A 256 35.47 0.22 10.28
C ASP A 256 34.87 1.29 9.34
N GLY A 257 34.19 2.28 9.93
CA GLY A 257 33.56 3.37 9.19
C GLY A 257 32.25 3.02 8.48
N ALA A 258 31.75 1.78 8.64
CA ALA A 258 30.48 1.33 8.10
C ALA A 258 29.41 1.24 9.20
N ARG A 259 28.19 1.67 8.88
CA ARG A 259 27.04 1.65 9.78
C ARG A 259 26.11 0.50 9.40
N PRO A 260 25.70 -0.37 10.34
CA PRO A 260 24.70 -1.39 10.06
C PRO A 260 23.33 -0.76 9.79
N ILE A 261 22.63 -1.30 8.81
CA ILE A 261 21.27 -0.95 8.41
C ILE A 261 20.44 -2.23 8.43
N THR A 262 19.30 -2.18 9.09
CA THR A 262 18.32 -3.28 9.11
C THR A 262 17.04 -2.84 8.41
N VAL A 263 16.56 -3.63 7.46
CA VAL A 263 15.23 -3.45 6.86
C VAL A 263 14.29 -4.44 7.51
N ALA A 264 13.43 -3.93 8.39
CA ALA A 264 12.43 -4.73 9.07
C ALA A 264 11.19 -4.86 8.18
N VAL A 265 10.71 -6.09 8.00
CA VAL A 265 9.57 -6.41 7.14
C VAL A 265 8.53 -7.20 7.93
N THR A 266 7.30 -6.70 7.99
CA THR A 266 6.17 -7.31 8.71
C THR A 266 4.94 -7.46 7.82
N GLY A 267 4.33 -8.65 7.80
CA GLY A 267 3.08 -8.90 7.07
C GLY A 267 3.27 -9.24 5.58
N GLY A 268 2.23 -8.94 4.77
CA GLY A 268 2.08 -9.41 3.39
C GLY A 268 0.93 -10.43 3.24
N VAL A 269 0.43 -10.60 2.01
CA VAL A 269 -0.60 -11.60 1.67
C VAL A 269 0.06 -12.91 1.20
N GLY A 270 1.30 -12.81 0.73
CA GLY A 270 2.16 -13.93 0.36
C GLY A 270 3.44 -14.00 1.19
N ARG A 271 4.31 -14.95 0.83
CA ARG A 271 5.67 -15.02 1.36
C ARG A 271 6.46 -13.85 0.77
N ILE A 272 7.19 -13.11 1.61
CA ILE A 272 8.14 -12.09 1.14
C ILE A 272 9.09 -12.76 0.14
N HIS A 273 9.14 -12.19 -1.06
CA HIS A 273 9.90 -12.73 -2.18
C HIS A 273 11.11 -11.85 -2.52
N GLN A 274 11.00 -10.54 -2.25
CA GLN A 274 12.06 -9.59 -2.52
C GLN A 274 12.00 -8.44 -1.52
N VAL A 275 13.18 -8.02 -1.04
CA VAL A 275 13.38 -6.77 -0.31
C VAL A 275 14.58 -6.07 -0.93
N THR A 276 14.47 -4.79 -1.26
CA THR A 276 15.55 -3.97 -1.81
C THR A 276 15.84 -2.81 -0.86
N LEU A 277 17.10 -2.40 -0.79
CA LEU A 277 17.55 -1.18 -0.13
C LEU A 277 18.31 -0.34 -1.17
N SER A 278 17.98 0.93 -1.30
CA SER A 278 18.62 1.88 -2.21
C SER A 278 19.02 3.16 -1.49
N LEU A 279 20.16 3.72 -1.89
CA LEU A 279 20.66 5.01 -1.47
C LEU A 279 20.55 5.95 -2.67
N ASP A 280 19.72 6.99 -2.54
CA ASP A 280 19.22 7.79 -3.66
C ASP A 280 18.67 6.87 -4.78
N ASP A 281 19.19 6.98 -6.00
CA ASP A 281 18.79 6.15 -7.15
C ASP A 281 19.60 4.84 -7.27
N THR A 282 20.44 4.52 -6.28
CA THR A 282 21.42 3.42 -6.36
C THR A 282 21.06 2.28 -5.42
N MET A 283 20.77 1.08 -5.94
CA MET A 283 20.33 -0.09 -5.14
C MET A 283 21.50 -0.76 -4.38
N ILE A 284 21.66 -0.47 -3.09
CA ILE A 284 22.71 -1.04 -2.22
C ILE A 284 22.67 -2.58 -2.21
N THR A 285 21.50 -3.17 -1.99
CA THR A 285 21.38 -4.62 -1.84
C THR A 285 19.94 -5.09 -2.02
N ARG A 286 19.80 -6.39 -2.28
CA ARG A 286 18.54 -7.09 -2.41
C ARG A 286 18.60 -8.41 -1.63
N TRP A 287 17.54 -8.69 -0.89
CA TRP A 287 17.36 -9.94 -0.15
C TRP A 287 16.15 -10.72 -0.68
N PRO A 288 16.26 -12.04 -0.87
CA PRO A 288 15.12 -12.90 -1.17
C PRO A 288 14.25 -13.17 0.08
N ASN A 289 14.83 -13.02 1.27
CA ASN A 289 14.15 -13.14 2.56
C ASN A 289 14.97 -12.49 3.68
N CYS A 290 14.29 -12.04 4.74
CA CYS A 290 14.93 -11.44 5.92
C CYS A 290 15.35 -12.51 6.97
N PRO A 291 16.29 -12.22 7.90
CA PRO A 291 16.79 -10.90 8.31
C PRO A 291 17.56 -10.13 7.22
N CYS A 292 17.09 -8.92 6.93
CA CYS A 292 17.59 -8.05 5.87
C CYS A 292 18.55 -7.02 6.46
N ILE A 293 19.83 -7.39 6.59
CA ILE A 293 20.85 -6.60 7.26
C ILE A 293 22.02 -6.40 6.31
N THR A 294 22.52 -5.17 6.23
CA THR A 294 23.77 -4.83 5.51
C THR A 294 24.51 -3.72 6.26
N THR A 295 25.73 -3.40 5.83
CA THR A 295 26.49 -2.26 6.33
C THR A 295 26.75 -1.28 5.20
N VAL A 296 26.58 0.02 5.46
CA VAL A 296 26.83 1.08 4.47
C VAL A 296 27.90 2.03 5.01
N PRO A 297 28.91 2.42 4.21
CA PRO A 297 29.90 3.41 4.62
C PRO A 297 29.25 4.72 5.10
N VAL A 298 29.66 5.21 6.27
CA VAL A 298 29.13 6.46 6.85
C VAL A 298 29.39 7.66 5.93
N ALA A 299 30.47 7.63 5.15
CA ALA A 299 30.79 8.65 4.16
C ALA A 299 29.76 8.73 3.01
N GLU A 300 29.17 7.60 2.61
CA GLU A 300 28.12 7.56 1.61
C GLU A 300 26.79 8.05 2.18
N LEU A 301 26.42 7.59 3.37
CA LEU A 301 25.21 8.05 4.07
C LEU A 301 25.18 9.57 4.29
N LYS A 302 26.34 10.19 4.50
CA LYS A 302 26.45 11.66 4.67
C LYS A 302 26.29 12.45 3.37
N ARG A 303 26.56 11.83 2.21
CA ARG A 303 26.45 12.47 0.90
C ARG A 303 25.09 12.25 0.26
N ALA A 304 24.41 11.18 0.65
CA ALA A 304 23.11 10.81 0.13
C ALA A 304 21.98 11.70 0.65
N THR A 305 20.91 11.80 -0.12
CA THR A 305 19.71 12.56 0.24
C THR A 305 18.65 11.66 0.83
N ILE A 306 18.47 10.46 0.28
CA ILE A 306 17.42 9.52 0.65
C ILE A 306 18.00 8.11 0.80
N LEU A 307 17.48 7.37 1.77
CA LEU A 307 17.62 5.92 1.89
C LEU A 307 16.22 5.31 1.79
N ALA A 308 15.99 4.47 0.80
CA ALA A 308 14.70 3.86 0.53
C ALA A 308 14.78 2.33 0.56
N ALA A 309 13.70 1.69 0.98
CA ALA A 309 13.57 0.24 0.97
C ALA A 309 12.20 -0.15 0.42
N GLU A 310 12.15 -1.18 -0.41
CA GLU A 310 10.91 -1.73 -0.96
C GLU A 310 10.86 -3.24 -0.67
N ALA A 311 9.69 -3.74 -0.32
CA ALA A 311 9.43 -5.16 -0.16
C ALA A 311 8.27 -5.59 -1.06
N VAL A 312 8.41 -6.76 -1.68
CA VAL A 312 7.42 -7.38 -2.56
C VAL A 312 7.22 -8.83 -2.15
N ASP A 313 5.97 -9.28 -2.06
CA ASP A 313 5.63 -10.67 -1.78
C ASP A 313 5.27 -11.46 -3.04
N SER A 314 5.12 -12.77 -2.91
CA SER A 314 4.76 -13.69 -4.00
C SER A 314 3.37 -13.44 -4.61
N LYS A 315 2.56 -12.55 -4.03
CA LYS A 315 1.22 -12.17 -4.51
C LYS A 315 1.20 -10.76 -5.13
N GLY A 316 2.37 -10.10 -5.20
CA GLY A 316 2.51 -8.77 -5.77
C GLY A 316 2.14 -7.63 -4.82
N SER A 317 1.82 -7.93 -3.54
CA SER A 317 1.68 -6.88 -2.53
C SER A 317 3.04 -6.20 -2.34
N ARG A 318 2.99 -4.89 -2.12
CA ARG A 318 4.18 -4.06 -1.92
C ARG A 318 4.13 -3.30 -0.61
N GLY A 319 5.30 -2.95 -0.12
CA GLY A 319 5.50 -2.02 0.98
C GLY A 319 6.81 -1.29 0.79
N ASP A 320 6.89 -0.06 1.30
CA ASP A 320 8.06 0.79 1.14
C ASP A 320 8.31 1.62 2.40
N ALA A 321 9.56 2.04 2.57
CA ALA A 321 10.01 2.96 3.60
C ALA A 321 11.08 3.89 3.04
N VAL A 322 11.08 5.15 3.50
CA VAL A 322 11.98 6.19 3.01
C VAL A 322 12.47 7.02 4.19
N ILE A 323 13.79 7.22 4.28
CA ILE A 323 14.45 8.12 5.25
C ILE A 323 15.18 9.21 4.48
N ALA A 324 14.96 10.47 4.82
CA ALA A 324 15.79 11.58 4.36
C ALA A 324 17.07 11.68 5.21
N LEU A 325 18.24 11.69 4.56
CA LEU A 325 19.57 11.73 5.19
C LEU A 325 20.22 13.13 5.17
N GLY A 326 19.79 14.02 4.26
CA GLY A 326 20.44 15.31 3.98
C GLY A 326 19.75 16.54 4.59
N GLY A 327 20.38 17.12 5.62
CA GLY A 327 20.07 18.42 6.23
C GLY A 327 20.89 18.62 7.51
N GLY A 328 22.10 19.18 7.40
CA GLY A 328 23.05 19.31 8.52
C GLY A 328 22.47 20.02 9.74
N GLY A 329 22.40 19.32 10.87
CA GLY A 329 22.05 19.85 12.19
C GLY A 329 20.59 19.65 12.56
N SER A 330 20.38 18.78 13.55
CA SER A 330 19.07 18.40 14.13
C SER A 330 18.22 17.53 13.21
N LEU A 331 18.06 16.27 13.63
CA LEU A 331 16.92 15.44 13.27
C LEU A 331 15.65 16.23 13.62
N PHE A 332 15.09 16.97 12.66
CA PHE A 332 13.72 17.45 12.76
C PHE A 332 12.80 16.23 12.65
N SER A 333 12.63 15.54 13.76
CA SER A 333 11.50 14.65 14.01
C SER A 333 10.25 15.51 14.22
N GLY A 334 9.86 16.22 13.18
CA GLY A 334 8.59 16.92 13.10
C GLY A 334 7.92 16.45 11.84
N SER A 335 7.39 15.22 11.84
CA SER A 335 6.41 14.85 10.82
C SER A 335 5.17 15.69 11.11
N VAL A 336 4.97 16.79 10.37
CA VAL A 336 3.63 17.36 10.22
C VAL A 336 2.86 16.31 9.42
N GLN A 337 2.23 15.37 10.12
CA GLN A 337 1.29 14.45 9.50
C GLN A 337 0.07 15.26 9.11
N VAL A 338 0.06 15.73 7.87
CA VAL A 338 -1.15 16.28 7.26
C VAL A 338 -2.04 15.09 6.91
N GLU A 339 -3.01 14.79 7.77
CA GLU A 339 -4.01 13.76 7.48
C GLU A 339 -5.07 14.34 6.55
N LEU A 340 -5.19 13.75 5.35
CA LEU A 340 -6.30 14.00 4.44
C LEU A 340 -7.56 13.31 4.98
N VAL A 341 -8.57 14.11 5.32
CA VAL A 341 -9.85 13.62 5.84
C VAL A 341 -10.83 13.48 4.68
N GLU A 342 -11.30 12.27 4.42
CA GLU A 342 -12.37 11.98 3.44
C GLU A 342 -13.72 11.86 4.15
N LEU A 343 -14.71 12.66 3.71
CA LEU A 343 -16.06 12.72 4.26
C LEU A 343 -17.10 12.35 3.20
N PRO A 344 -17.70 11.15 3.27
CA PRO A 344 -18.90 10.84 2.51
C PRO A 344 -20.10 11.57 3.11
N VAL A 345 -20.77 12.40 2.31
CA VAL A 345 -21.92 13.21 2.71
C VAL A 345 -23.13 12.83 1.85
N THR A 346 -24.21 12.40 2.50
CA THR A 346 -25.50 12.20 1.84
C THR A 346 -26.40 13.39 2.13
N VAL A 347 -26.92 14.06 1.10
CA VAL A 347 -27.86 15.18 1.24
C VAL A 347 -29.25 14.71 0.86
N LEU A 348 -30.23 14.92 1.73
CA LEU A 348 -31.61 14.49 1.56
C LEU A 348 -32.57 15.67 1.62
N ASN A 349 -33.60 15.66 0.78
CA ASN A 349 -34.69 16.62 0.88
C ASN A 349 -35.72 16.21 1.96
N SER A 350 -36.76 17.02 2.14
CA SER A 350 -37.85 16.78 3.09
C SER A 350 -38.64 15.48 2.85
N ARG A 351 -38.55 14.88 1.67
CA ARG A 351 -39.13 13.56 1.32
C ARG A 351 -38.12 12.41 1.49
N LEU A 352 -36.97 12.68 2.10
CA LEU A 352 -35.85 11.75 2.26
C LEU A 352 -35.28 11.24 0.93
N THR A 353 -35.47 11.96 -0.17
CA THR A 353 -34.84 11.63 -1.47
C THR A 353 -33.47 12.29 -1.56
N PRO A 354 -32.44 11.60 -2.09
CA PRO A 354 -31.14 12.23 -2.29
C PRO A 354 -31.18 13.45 -3.21
N VAL A 355 -30.43 14.48 -2.85
CA VAL A 355 -30.23 15.70 -3.63
C VAL A 355 -28.83 15.66 -4.21
N THR A 356 -28.75 15.50 -5.53
CA THR A 356 -27.51 15.51 -6.31
C THR A 356 -27.31 16.84 -7.03
N GLY A 357 -26.08 17.15 -7.45
CA GLY A 357 -25.78 18.35 -8.25
C GLY A 357 -25.56 19.64 -7.45
N LEU A 358 -25.33 19.54 -6.13
CA LEU A 358 -24.79 20.66 -5.35
C LEU A 358 -23.31 20.84 -5.68
N GLU A 359 -22.89 22.10 -5.81
CA GLU A 359 -21.49 22.48 -6.04
C GLU A 359 -20.72 22.55 -4.71
N PRO A 360 -19.38 22.46 -4.71
CA PRO A 360 -18.55 22.49 -3.50
C PRO A 360 -18.83 23.72 -2.61
N GLU A 361 -19.10 24.87 -3.21
CA GLU A 361 -19.34 26.15 -2.52
C GLU A 361 -20.63 26.15 -1.70
N ALA A 362 -21.56 25.23 -2.00
CA ALA A 362 -22.78 25.06 -1.22
C ALA A 362 -22.49 24.49 0.19
N PHE A 363 -21.35 23.83 0.37
CA PHE A 363 -21.00 23.15 1.62
C PHE A 363 -20.14 24.01 2.53
N GLN A 364 -20.48 24.01 3.81
CA GLN A 364 -19.62 24.51 4.87
C GLN A 364 -19.27 23.36 5.81
N ILE A 365 -17.97 23.20 6.07
CA ILE A 365 -17.45 22.17 6.98
C ILE A 365 -16.75 22.87 8.15
N LEU A 366 -17.12 22.45 9.36
CA LEU A 366 -16.46 22.85 10.59
C LEU A 366 -15.84 21.62 11.24
N GLU A 367 -14.55 21.70 11.56
CA GLU A 367 -13.83 20.76 12.42
C GLU A 367 -13.62 21.41 13.79
N ASP A 368 -14.19 20.83 14.85
CA ASP A 368 -14.15 21.42 16.19
C ASP A 368 -14.62 22.89 16.20
N GLU A 369 -15.70 23.18 15.47
CA GLU A 369 -16.28 24.53 15.29
C GLU A 369 -15.40 25.50 14.46
N ILE A 370 -14.25 25.06 13.97
CA ILE A 370 -13.34 25.84 13.13
C ILE A 370 -13.59 25.52 11.66
N PRO A 371 -13.83 26.52 10.79
CA PRO A 371 -14.00 26.29 9.36
C PRO A 371 -12.76 25.65 8.72
N VAL A 372 -12.98 24.67 7.86
CA VAL A 372 -11.92 24.04 7.05
C VAL A 372 -12.11 24.37 5.58
N THR A 373 -10.99 24.44 4.84
CA THR A 373 -11.02 24.64 3.39
C THR A 373 -11.21 23.30 2.69
N ILE A 374 -12.24 23.19 1.86
CA ILE A 374 -12.45 22.02 1.00
C ILE A 374 -11.32 21.99 -0.03
N GLU A 375 -10.50 20.92 0.01
CA GLU A 375 -9.39 20.72 -0.93
C GLU A 375 -9.82 19.91 -2.15
N GLY A 376 -10.91 19.18 -2.04
CA GLY A 376 -11.60 18.67 -3.19
C GLY A 376 -12.93 18.03 -2.89
N PHE A 377 -13.62 17.77 -3.99
CA PHE A 377 -15.03 17.44 -4.02
C PHE A 377 -15.29 16.54 -5.21
N GLY A 378 -16.09 15.50 -5.01
CA GLY A 378 -16.52 14.62 -6.07
C GLY A 378 -17.92 14.08 -5.80
N THR A 379 -18.56 13.59 -6.85
CA THR A 379 -19.73 12.74 -6.70
C THR A 379 -19.29 11.29 -6.76
N THR A 380 -19.91 10.44 -5.94
CA THR A 380 -19.57 9.02 -5.84
C THR A 380 -20.06 8.18 -7.02
N ALA A 381 -20.74 8.79 -8.00
CA ALA A 381 -21.29 8.10 -9.16
C ALA A 381 -20.22 7.41 -10.02
N ASP A 382 -19.01 7.99 -10.12
CA ASP A 382 -17.94 7.50 -10.99
C ASP A 382 -16.78 6.81 -10.24
N LEU A 383 -16.85 6.77 -8.90
CA LEU A 383 -15.84 6.14 -8.06
C LEU A 383 -16.20 4.68 -7.76
N PRO A 384 -15.26 3.74 -7.93
CA PRO A 384 -15.47 2.35 -7.55
C PRO A 384 -15.86 2.22 -6.08
N LEU A 385 -16.90 1.43 -5.81
CA LEU A 385 -17.38 1.13 -4.47
C LEU A 385 -16.56 -0.01 -3.86
N SER A 386 -16.01 0.22 -2.67
CA SER A 386 -15.60 -0.86 -1.76
C SER A 386 -16.74 -1.15 -0.78
N LEU A 387 -17.35 -2.32 -0.88
CA LEU A 387 -18.47 -2.75 -0.04
C LEU A 387 -18.08 -3.88 0.89
N ALA A 388 -18.26 -3.70 2.20
CA ALA A 388 -18.25 -4.82 3.14
C ALA A 388 -19.68 -5.23 3.45
N LEU A 389 -19.98 -6.52 3.26
CA LEU A 389 -21.24 -7.13 3.68
C LEU A 389 -20.96 -8.05 4.86
N ALA A 390 -21.45 -7.66 6.04
CA ALA A 390 -21.35 -8.45 7.26
C ALA A 390 -22.72 -9.06 7.61
N VAL A 391 -22.81 -10.38 7.60
CA VAL A 391 -24.06 -11.12 7.80
C VAL A 391 -24.02 -11.91 9.10
N ASP A 392 -25.01 -11.71 9.95
CA ASP A 392 -25.20 -12.48 11.17
C ASP A 392 -25.54 -13.94 10.83
N THR A 393 -24.84 -14.85 11.48
CA THR A 393 -24.96 -16.30 11.36
C THR A 393 -25.15 -16.95 12.73
N SER A 394 -25.64 -16.21 13.71
CA SER A 394 -26.01 -16.72 15.02
C SER A 394 -27.18 -17.69 14.94
N GLY A 395 -27.41 -18.44 16.03
CA GLY A 395 -28.44 -19.49 16.06
C GLY A 395 -29.86 -18.98 15.78
N SER A 396 -30.18 -17.72 16.09
CA SER A 396 -31.48 -17.10 15.81
C SER A 396 -31.76 -16.97 14.31
N MET A 397 -30.71 -16.82 13.50
CA MET A 397 -30.83 -16.66 12.06
C MET A 397 -31.22 -17.94 11.32
N THR A 398 -31.18 -19.11 11.97
CA THR A 398 -31.36 -20.44 11.35
C THR A 398 -32.56 -20.53 10.41
N GLU A 399 -33.73 -20.03 10.82
CA GLU A 399 -34.96 -20.14 10.03
C GLU A 399 -34.98 -19.22 8.80
N ASN A 400 -34.28 -18.08 8.88
CA ASN A 400 -34.29 -17.04 7.84
C ASN A 400 -33.06 -17.06 6.95
N PHE A 401 -32.00 -17.78 7.34
CA PHE A 401 -30.68 -17.65 6.74
C PHE A 401 -30.64 -17.98 5.25
N GLU A 402 -31.35 -19.01 4.80
CA GLU A 402 -31.45 -19.36 3.38
C GLU A 402 -32.02 -18.21 2.54
N ARG A 403 -33.05 -17.54 3.05
CA ARG A 403 -33.68 -16.39 2.37
C ARG A 403 -32.80 -15.14 2.46
N VAL A 404 -32.17 -14.90 3.61
CA VAL A 404 -31.19 -13.82 3.80
C VAL A 404 -30.02 -13.97 2.85
N ARG A 405 -29.51 -15.19 2.66
CA ARG A 405 -28.46 -15.51 1.69
C ARG A 405 -28.88 -15.14 0.26
N GLN A 406 -30.09 -15.52 -0.14
CA GLN A 406 -30.61 -15.18 -1.47
C GLN A 406 -30.75 -13.67 -1.66
N ALA A 407 -31.29 -12.96 -0.66
CA ALA A 407 -31.46 -11.52 -0.72
C ALA A 407 -30.11 -10.77 -0.76
N ALA A 408 -29.14 -11.21 0.04
CA ALA A 408 -27.77 -10.69 0.03
C ALA A 408 -27.08 -10.87 -1.32
N ARG A 409 -27.28 -12.03 -1.98
CA ARG A 409 -26.75 -12.30 -3.32
C ARG A 409 -27.36 -11.37 -4.36
N ALA A 410 -28.68 -11.25 -4.38
CA ALA A 410 -29.38 -10.34 -5.28
C ALA A 410 -28.87 -8.90 -5.10
N PHE A 411 -28.75 -8.45 -3.85
CA PHE A 411 -28.21 -7.12 -3.55
C PHE A 411 -26.81 -6.88 -4.12
N VAL A 412 -25.86 -7.79 -3.87
CA VAL A 412 -24.49 -7.64 -4.38
C VAL A 412 -24.48 -7.65 -5.90
N SER A 413 -25.25 -8.56 -6.52
CA SER A 413 -25.35 -8.65 -7.98
C SER A 413 -25.95 -7.40 -8.62
N ASP A 414 -26.96 -6.78 -8.00
CA ASP A 414 -27.63 -5.59 -8.54
C ASP A 414 -26.85 -4.30 -8.25
N LEU A 415 -26.09 -4.26 -7.16
CA LEU A 415 -25.33 -3.09 -6.75
C LEU A 415 -23.98 -2.99 -7.46
N MET A 416 -23.26 -4.10 -7.68
CA MET A 416 -21.89 -4.05 -8.20
C MET A 416 -21.84 -3.57 -9.65
N GLN A 417 -20.94 -2.62 -9.91
CA GLN A 417 -20.55 -2.17 -11.25
C GLN A 417 -19.09 -2.55 -11.55
N GLU A 418 -18.64 -2.24 -12.77
CA GLU A 418 -17.26 -2.45 -13.18
C GLU A 418 -16.28 -1.71 -12.24
N ARG A 419 -15.28 -2.44 -11.72
CA ARG A 419 -14.29 -2.02 -10.71
C ARG A 419 -14.80 -1.95 -9.25
N ASP A 420 -16.09 -2.17 -8.99
CA ASP A 420 -16.57 -2.28 -7.61
C ASP A 420 -15.99 -3.56 -6.99
N GLU A 421 -15.65 -3.50 -5.71
CA GLU A 421 -15.13 -4.63 -4.95
C GLU A 421 -16.00 -4.91 -3.72
N VAL A 422 -16.25 -6.19 -3.45
CA VAL A 422 -17.00 -6.64 -2.28
C VAL A 422 -16.14 -7.57 -1.41
N VAL A 423 -16.24 -7.40 -0.10
CA VAL A 423 -15.77 -8.36 0.91
C VAL A 423 -16.96 -8.87 1.71
N VAL A 424 -17.01 -10.17 1.98
CA VAL A 424 -18.11 -10.75 2.75
C VAL A 424 -17.62 -11.39 4.01
N LEU A 425 -18.22 -10.97 5.11
CA LEU A 425 -17.95 -11.44 6.46
C LEU A 425 -19.21 -12.09 7.03
N THR A 426 -19.01 -13.10 7.86
CA THR A 426 -20.05 -13.63 8.71
C THR A 426 -19.64 -13.54 10.15
N PHE A 427 -20.60 -13.34 11.03
CA PHE A 427 -20.33 -13.32 12.46
C PHE A 427 -21.35 -14.14 13.25
N ALA A 428 -20.84 -14.77 14.29
CA ALA A 428 -21.60 -15.41 15.35
C ALA A 428 -20.78 -15.22 16.63
N TRP A 429 -20.17 -16.28 17.19
CA TRP A 429 -19.16 -16.16 18.25
C TRP A 429 -17.94 -15.32 17.83
N GLU A 430 -17.53 -15.47 16.58
CA GLU A 430 -16.38 -14.79 15.98
C GLU A 430 -16.78 -14.18 14.63
N ALA A 431 -16.16 -13.07 14.26
CA ALA A 431 -16.30 -12.47 12.92
C ALA A 431 -15.24 -13.04 11.97
N LYS A 432 -15.67 -13.63 10.85
CA LYS A 432 -14.81 -14.32 9.88
C LYS A 432 -15.00 -13.75 8.49
N VAL A 433 -13.89 -13.42 7.82
CA VAL A 433 -13.89 -13.12 6.38
C VAL A 433 -14.15 -14.43 5.64
N ARG A 434 -15.25 -14.48 4.87
CA ARG A 434 -15.63 -15.65 4.06
C ARG A 434 -15.22 -15.49 2.62
N LEU A 435 -15.31 -14.26 2.12
CA LEU A 435 -14.87 -13.86 0.80
C LEU A 435 -13.97 -12.63 0.97
N PRO A 436 -12.66 -12.74 0.67
CA PRO A 436 -11.78 -11.56 0.54
C PRO A 436 -12.29 -10.61 -0.55
N TRP A 437 -11.74 -9.39 -0.60
CA TRP A 437 -12.06 -8.41 -1.66
C TRP A 437 -12.02 -9.04 -3.05
N THR A 438 -13.11 -8.86 -3.81
CA THR A 438 -13.25 -9.37 -5.16
C THR A 438 -14.18 -8.49 -5.98
N GLU A 439 -13.93 -8.42 -7.29
CA GLU A 439 -14.81 -7.78 -8.27
C GLU A 439 -15.88 -8.76 -8.81
N THR A 440 -15.83 -10.04 -8.43
CA THR A 440 -16.66 -11.09 -9.01
C THR A 440 -17.81 -11.47 -8.07
N ALA A 441 -19.02 -11.01 -8.38
CA ALA A 441 -20.22 -11.29 -7.59
C ALA A 441 -20.53 -12.80 -7.51
N GLU A 442 -20.20 -13.58 -8.55
CA GLU A 442 -20.45 -15.03 -8.63
C GLU A 442 -19.61 -15.82 -7.61
N ALA A 443 -18.49 -15.26 -7.12
CA ALA A 443 -17.68 -15.90 -6.09
C ALA A 443 -18.42 -16.00 -4.74
N LEU A 444 -19.50 -15.22 -4.57
CA LEU A 444 -20.36 -15.23 -3.40
C LEU A 444 -21.18 -16.52 -3.27
N ASP A 445 -21.55 -17.14 -4.40
CA ASP A 445 -22.41 -18.32 -4.42
C ASP A 445 -21.76 -19.49 -3.69
N ALA A 446 -20.55 -19.87 -4.10
CA ALA A 446 -19.86 -21.04 -3.57
C ALA A 446 -19.48 -20.93 -2.08
N LYS A 447 -19.39 -19.71 -1.53
CA LYS A 447 -18.91 -19.48 -0.15
C LYS A 447 -20.04 -19.37 0.87
N LEU A 448 -21.18 -18.77 0.51
CA LEU A 448 -22.31 -18.66 1.43
C LEU A 448 -23.14 -19.95 1.53
N ASP A 449 -23.10 -20.85 0.54
CA ASP A 449 -23.89 -22.10 0.54
C ASP A 449 -23.51 -23.08 1.67
N ARG A 450 -22.29 -22.97 2.21
CA ARG A 450 -21.77 -23.91 3.23
C ARG A 450 -21.92 -23.40 4.66
N ILE A 451 -22.61 -22.28 4.85
CA ILE A 451 -22.69 -21.62 6.14
C ILE A 451 -23.90 -22.14 6.89
N VAL A 452 -23.64 -22.71 8.06
CA VAL A 452 -24.67 -23.16 8.99
C VAL A 452 -24.75 -22.12 10.12
N PRO A 453 -25.91 -21.50 10.35
CA PRO A 453 -26.09 -20.59 11.47
C PRO A 453 -25.98 -21.33 12.81
N GLU A 454 -25.15 -20.82 13.71
CA GLU A 454 -24.97 -21.36 15.05
C GLU A 454 -24.35 -20.33 15.99
N GLY A 455 -24.62 -20.44 17.29
CA GLY A 455 -23.91 -19.67 18.31
C GLY A 455 -24.54 -18.33 18.72
N GLY A 456 -23.76 -17.53 19.44
CA GLY A 456 -24.13 -16.19 19.88
C GLY A 456 -23.86 -15.11 18.84
N THR A 457 -24.11 -13.85 19.20
CA THR A 457 -24.01 -12.68 18.31
C THR A 457 -22.90 -11.74 18.80
N SER A 458 -21.75 -11.73 18.13
CA SER A 458 -20.62 -10.82 18.40
C SER A 458 -20.64 -9.61 17.45
N LEU A 459 -21.65 -8.75 17.60
CA LEU A 459 -21.92 -7.60 16.74
C LEU A 459 -20.80 -6.55 16.79
N HIS A 460 -20.30 -6.21 17.97
CA HIS A 460 -19.24 -5.20 18.10
C HIS A 460 -17.92 -5.69 17.49
N ASP A 461 -17.56 -6.95 17.72
CA ASP A 461 -16.39 -7.57 17.09
C ASP A 461 -16.54 -7.62 15.56
N ALA A 462 -17.77 -7.87 15.06
CA ALA A 462 -18.07 -7.86 13.63
C ALA A 462 -17.91 -6.48 12.99
N VAL A 463 -18.36 -5.42 13.66
CA VAL A 463 -18.15 -4.04 13.21
C VAL A 463 -16.65 -3.75 13.09
N VAL A 464 -15.87 -4.02 14.14
CA VAL A 464 -14.42 -3.80 14.12
C VAL A 464 -13.74 -4.60 13.02
N ARG A 465 -14.03 -5.90 12.91
CA ARG A 465 -13.40 -6.78 11.92
C ARG A 465 -13.77 -6.42 10.48
N SER A 466 -14.98 -5.94 10.25
CA SER A 466 -15.43 -5.48 8.93
C SER A 466 -14.77 -4.17 8.55
N LEU A 467 -14.72 -3.22 9.48
CA LEU A 467 -14.08 -1.93 9.28
C LEU A 467 -12.56 -2.05 9.05
N GLU A 468 -11.90 -3.03 9.65
CA GLU A 468 -10.48 -3.33 9.43
C GLU A 468 -10.16 -3.65 7.97
N GLN A 469 -11.13 -4.20 7.22
CA GLN A 469 -10.94 -4.52 5.80
C GLN A 469 -10.76 -3.27 4.92
N PHE A 470 -11.16 -2.08 5.42
CA PHE A 470 -11.04 -0.81 4.72
C PHE A 470 -9.73 -0.08 4.97
N ARG A 471 -8.83 -0.60 5.81
CA ARG A 471 -7.55 0.07 6.11
C ARG A 471 -6.71 0.23 4.86
N GLY A 472 -6.20 1.44 4.63
CA GLY A 472 -5.43 1.80 3.44
C GLY A 472 -6.23 1.90 2.15
N ARG A 473 -7.54 1.61 2.16
CA ARG A 473 -8.43 1.83 1.02
C ARG A 473 -8.97 3.26 1.08
N ARG A 474 -9.14 3.88 -0.09
CA ARG A 474 -9.68 5.25 -0.25
C ARG A 474 -10.92 5.25 -1.12
N GLY A 475 -11.63 6.38 -1.15
CA GLY A 475 -12.76 6.58 -2.03
C GLY A 475 -14.08 6.07 -1.45
N ARG A 476 -15.00 5.65 -2.32
CA ARG A 476 -16.38 5.31 -1.96
C ARG A 476 -16.42 3.99 -1.18
N GLN A 477 -16.83 4.05 0.08
CA GLN A 477 -16.78 2.92 1.02
C GLN A 477 -18.08 2.78 1.79
N ALA A 478 -18.50 1.54 2.08
CA ALA A 478 -19.65 1.30 2.96
C ALA A 478 -19.61 -0.08 3.61
N LEU A 479 -20.12 -0.15 4.85
CA LEU A 479 -20.41 -1.40 5.54
C LEU A 479 -21.92 -1.60 5.61
N VAL A 480 -22.43 -2.68 5.01
CA VAL A 480 -23.80 -3.16 5.22
C VAL A 480 -23.76 -4.28 6.25
N LEU A 481 -24.50 -4.11 7.35
CA LEU A 481 -24.46 -5.01 8.51
C LEU A 481 -25.85 -5.58 8.76
N LEU A 482 -26.06 -6.87 8.54
CA LEU A 482 -27.36 -7.53 8.73
C LEU A 482 -27.34 -8.40 9.99
N THR A 483 -28.31 -8.20 10.89
CA THR A 483 -28.49 -8.97 12.13
C THR A 483 -29.96 -9.01 12.56
N ASP A 484 -30.34 -10.02 13.35
CA ASP A 484 -31.65 -10.13 13.98
C ASP A 484 -31.59 -9.97 15.51
N GLY A 485 -30.43 -9.61 16.08
CA GLY A 485 -30.17 -9.74 17.51
C GLY A 485 -29.34 -8.63 18.15
N GLU A 486 -29.26 -8.70 19.47
CA GLU A 486 -28.34 -7.88 20.28
C GLU A 486 -26.98 -8.55 20.40
N ASP A 487 -25.97 -7.74 20.71
CA ASP A 487 -24.65 -8.26 21.05
C ASP A 487 -24.71 -9.10 22.33
N THR A 488 -24.23 -10.35 22.27
CA THR A 488 -24.23 -11.28 23.41
C THR A 488 -22.83 -11.73 23.80
N THR A 489 -21.88 -11.73 22.86
CA THR A 489 -20.63 -12.48 23.00
C THR A 489 -19.38 -11.73 22.56
N SER A 490 -19.51 -10.47 22.12
CA SER A 490 -18.34 -9.69 21.74
C SER A 490 -17.37 -9.53 22.90
N ARG A 491 -16.08 -9.62 22.58
CA ARG A 491 -15.02 -9.22 23.51
C ARG A 491 -14.88 -7.69 23.54
N THR A 492 -15.26 -7.05 22.44
CA THR A 492 -15.25 -5.60 22.27
C THR A 492 -16.54 -4.98 22.80
N GLY A 493 -16.41 -3.91 23.59
CA GLY A 493 -17.55 -3.09 23.99
C GLY A 493 -17.96 -2.07 22.93
N TRP A 494 -19.18 -1.54 23.08
CA TRP A 494 -19.77 -0.50 22.21
C TRP A 494 -18.83 0.71 21.98
N GLU A 495 -18.22 1.25 23.04
CA GLU A 495 -17.41 2.46 22.94
C GLU A 495 -16.17 2.26 22.04
N LEU A 496 -15.58 1.08 22.07
CA LEU A 496 -14.46 0.70 21.22
C LEU A 496 -14.91 0.52 19.76
N ALA A 497 -16.01 -0.20 19.51
CA ALA A 497 -16.56 -0.33 18.16
C ALA A 497 -16.92 1.03 17.55
N LYS A 498 -17.56 1.92 18.33
CA LYS A 498 -17.88 3.30 17.93
C LYS A 498 -16.62 4.10 17.62
N ARG A 499 -15.61 4.06 18.51
CA ARG A 499 -14.32 4.73 18.29
C ARG A 499 -13.65 4.26 17.01
N TYR A 500 -13.65 2.96 16.76
CA TYR A 500 -13.06 2.39 15.54
C TYR A 500 -13.83 2.81 14.28
N ALA A 501 -15.16 2.86 14.35
CA ALA A 501 -15.99 3.42 13.27
C ALA A 501 -15.65 4.89 12.97
N HIS A 502 -15.42 5.69 14.01
CA HIS A 502 -14.94 7.06 13.88
C HIS A 502 -13.55 7.17 13.23
N THR A 503 -12.62 6.28 13.57
CA THR A 503 -11.28 6.24 12.93
C THR A 503 -11.38 5.85 11.46
N MET A 504 -12.16 4.83 11.13
CA MET A 504 -12.24 4.30 9.77
C MET A 504 -13.07 5.18 8.82
N ARG A 505 -13.95 6.02 9.35
CA ARG A 505 -14.79 6.97 8.58
C ARG A 505 -15.59 6.30 7.45
N VAL A 506 -16.02 5.06 7.67
CA VAL A 506 -16.84 4.30 6.73
C VAL A 506 -18.30 4.35 7.19
N PRO A 507 -19.24 4.84 6.35
CA PRO A 507 -20.66 4.79 6.63
C PRO A 507 -21.15 3.36 6.87
N ILE A 508 -21.90 3.16 7.95
CA ILE A 508 -22.48 1.87 8.29
C ILE A 508 -23.98 1.91 8.06
N TYR A 509 -24.50 0.92 7.34
CA TYR A 509 -25.92 0.71 7.06
C TYR A 509 -26.41 -0.58 7.73
N PRO A 510 -26.83 -0.51 9.01
CA PRO A 510 -27.33 -1.66 9.72
C PRO A 510 -28.75 -2.03 9.29
N ILE A 511 -29.01 -3.33 9.16
CA ILE A 511 -30.29 -3.93 8.85
C ILE A 511 -30.65 -4.86 10.01
N GLY A 512 -31.60 -4.42 10.83
CA GLY A 512 -32.17 -5.18 11.92
C GLY A 512 -33.38 -5.99 11.47
N LEU A 513 -33.17 -7.22 11.02
CA LEU A 513 -34.22 -8.09 10.50
C LEU A 513 -35.11 -8.61 11.63
N GLY A 514 -36.43 -8.47 11.50
CA GLY A 514 -37.39 -9.01 12.47
C GLY A 514 -37.44 -8.27 13.81
N LEU A 515 -36.59 -7.24 14.02
CA LEU A 515 -36.56 -6.45 15.23
C LEU A 515 -37.78 -5.54 15.35
N GLY A 516 -38.71 -5.92 16.23
CA GLY A 516 -39.94 -5.21 16.53
C GLY A 516 -39.73 -3.99 17.43
N LYS A 517 -40.83 -3.32 17.80
CA LYS A 517 -40.76 -2.13 18.69
C LYS A 517 -40.28 -2.45 20.12
N PHE A 518 -40.36 -3.72 20.52
CA PHE A 518 -39.97 -4.18 21.86
C PHE A 518 -38.47 -4.48 21.97
N ASP A 519 -37.76 -4.63 20.84
CA ASP A 519 -36.30 -4.85 20.77
C ASP A 519 -35.54 -3.52 20.88
N TYR A 520 -35.86 -2.75 21.92
CA TYR A 520 -35.42 -1.36 22.06
C TYR A 520 -33.90 -1.23 22.08
N SER A 521 -33.20 -2.13 22.77
CA SER A 521 -31.75 -2.06 22.92
C SER A 521 -31.03 -2.36 21.60
N ALA A 522 -31.39 -3.44 20.90
CA ALA A 522 -30.90 -3.76 19.55
C ALA A 522 -31.08 -2.58 18.60
N ARG A 523 -32.32 -2.07 18.50
CA ARG A 523 -32.66 -0.98 17.58
C ARG A 523 -31.92 0.30 17.90
N LYS A 524 -31.73 0.60 19.19
CA LYS A 524 -30.99 1.78 19.63
C LYS A 524 -29.52 1.69 19.25
N THR A 525 -28.88 0.54 19.45
CA THR A 525 -27.48 0.31 19.09
C THR A 525 -27.27 0.44 17.58
N LEU A 526 -28.10 -0.22 16.77
CA LEU A 526 -28.02 -0.13 15.30
C LEU A 526 -28.27 1.29 14.78
N LYS A 527 -29.28 1.99 15.32
CA LYS A 527 -29.52 3.40 14.96
C LYS A 527 -28.33 4.29 15.29
N ARG A 528 -27.78 4.13 16.50
CA ARG A 528 -26.63 4.93 16.93
C ARG A 528 -25.42 4.67 16.03
N LEU A 529 -25.18 3.41 15.64
CA LEU A 529 -24.07 3.08 14.75
C LEU A 529 -24.20 3.78 13.38
N ALA A 530 -25.41 3.79 12.80
CA ALA A 530 -25.69 4.53 11.57
C ALA A 530 -25.51 6.05 11.75
N GLU A 531 -26.06 6.61 12.83
CA GLU A 531 -25.99 8.06 13.11
C GLU A 531 -24.57 8.57 13.36
N GLU A 532 -23.71 7.79 14.04
CA GLU A 532 -22.34 8.18 14.35
C GLU A 532 -21.44 8.14 13.09
N THR A 533 -21.81 7.35 12.07
CA THR A 533 -21.01 7.08 10.85
C THR A 533 -21.55 7.73 9.57
N GLY A 534 -22.74 8.34 9.62
CA GLY A 534 -23.37 8.97 8.45
C GLY A 534 -24.22 8.04 7.59
N GLY A 535 -24.54 6.84 8.07
CA GLY A 535 -25.38 5.87 7.37
C GLY A 535 -26.88 5.95 7.68
N GLU A 536 -27.59 4.86 7.41
CA GLU A 536 -29.02 4.69 7.70
C GLU A 536 -29.30 3.31 8.28
N ALA A 537 -30.08 3.25 9.37
CA ALA A 537 -30.50 1.99 9.98
C ALA A 537 -31.89 1.58 9.49
N PHE A 538 -32.03 0.33 9.07
CA PHE A 538 -33.25 -0.25 8.52
C PHE A 538 -33.77 -1.37 9.42
N PHE A 539 -35.09 -1.51 9.49
CA PHE A 539 -35.74 -2.50 10.34
C PHE A 539 -36.89 -3.21 9.62
N PRO A 540 -36.56 -4.02 8.59
CA PRO A 540 -37.54 -4.84 7.87
C PRO A 540 -38.17 -5.86 8.82
N LYS A 541 -39.48 -6.12 8.64
CA LYS A 541 -40.17 -7.09 9.49
C LYS A 541 -39.92 -8.52 9.03
N THR A 542 -39.86 -8.72 7.72
CA THR A 542 -39.63 -10.04 7.11
C THR A 542 -38.51 -9.97 6.08
N VAL A 543 -38.09 -11.13 5.59
CA VAL A 543 -37.00 -11.22 4.60
C VAL A 543 -37.43 -10.64 3.25
N GLU A 544 -38.72 -10.69 2.93
CA GLU A 544 -39.29 -10.12 1.70
C GLU A 544 -39.16 -8.59 1.65
N ASP A 545 -39.09 -7.93 2.82
CA ASP A 545 -38.88 -6.49 2.92
C ASP A 545 -37.40 -6.07 2.68
N LEU A 546 -36.47 -7.03 2.52
CA LEU A 546 -35.05 -6.71 2.30
C LEU A 546 -34.77 -6.08 0.95
N GLY A 547 -35.48 -6.48 -0.11
CA GLY A 547 -35.28 -5.94 -1.46
C GLY A 547 -35.36 -4.40 -1.50
N PRO A 548 -36.49 -3.81 -1.05
CA PRO A 548 -36.62 -2.35 -0.97
C PRO A 548 -35.58 -1.66 -0.07
N VAL A 549 -35.11 -2.33 0.99
CA VAL A 549 -34.03 -1.82 1.85
C VAL A 549 -32.71 -1.75 1.09
N TYR A 550 -32.39 -2.80 0.33
CA TYR A 550 -31.19 -2.86 -0.48
C TYR A 550 -31.21 -1.86 -1.64
N ASP A 551 -32.34 -1.68 -2.31
CA ASP A 551 -32.53 -0.64 -3.33
C ASP A 551 -32.26 0.75 -2.74
N ARG A 552 -32.76 1.00 -1.53
CA ARG A 552 -32.55 2.25 -0.81
C ARG A 552 -31.08 2.45 -0.47
N ILE A 553 -30.37 1.42 0.03
CA ILE A 553 -28.93 1.49 0.30
C ILE A 553 -28.17 1.80 -0.99
N GLY A 554 -28.45 1.08 -2.09
CA GLY A 554 -27.82 1.31 -3.38
C GLY A 554 -28.00 2.75 -3.88
N LEU A 555 -29.22 3.28 -3.78
CA LEU A 555 -29.51 4.67 -4.11
C LEU A 555 -28.70 5.65 -3.25
N LEU A 556 -28.67 5.47 -1.93
CA LEU A 556 -27.91 6.34 -1.02
C LEU A 556 -26.43 6.33 -1.34
N LEU A 557 -25.86 5.14 -1.53
CA LEU A 557 -24.44 4.98 -1.83
C LEU A 557 -24.04 5.66 -3.14
N ARG A 558 -24.93 5.69 -4.15
CA ARG A 558 -24.66 6.32 -5.46
C ARG A 558 -24.86 7.83 -5.47
N SER A 559 -25.54 8.37 -4.47
CA SER A 559 -25.90 9.79 -4.39
C SER A 559 -25.07 10.54 -3.34
N GLN A 560 -23.95 9.99 -2.88
CA GLN A 560 -23.08 10.66 -1.92
C GLN A 560 -22.16 11.65 -2.62
N TYR A 561 -21.88 12.75 -1.93
CA TYR A 561 -20.74 13.61 -2.19
C TYR A 561 -19.55 13.08 -1.41
N LEU A 562 -18.37 13.07 -2.02
CA LEU A 562 -17.12 12.80 -1.33
C LEU A 562 -16.36 14.12 -1.23
N ILE A 563 -16.20 14.62 -0.01
CA ILE A 563 -15.51 15.88 0.26
C ILE A 563 -14.24 15.57 1.03
N TRP A 564 -13.11 16.17 0.66
CA TRP A 564 -11.87 16.01 1.40
C TRP A 564 -11.17 17.33 1.70
N TYR A 565 -10.47 17.34 2.82
CA TYR A 565 -9.70 18.48 3.31
C TYR A 565 -8.55 17.98 4.19
N SER A 566 -7.52 18.80 4.37
CA SER A 566 -6.46 18.53 5.33
C SER A 566 -6.80 19.09 6.69
N SER A 567 -6.71 18.27 7.74
CA SER A 567 -6.98 18.75 9.11
C SER A 567 -5.88 19.69 9.60
N GLY A 568 -6.27 20.88 10.04
CA GLY A 568 -5.38 21.86 10.67
C GLY A 568 -5.27 21.72 12.20
N SER A 569 -5.96 20.74 12.81
CA SER A 569 -6.01 20.63 14.27
C SER A 569 -4.74 20.02 14.86
N THR A 570 -4.23 20.69 15.90
CA THR A 570 -3.01 20.32 16.64
C THR A 570 -3.27 19.37 17.81
N LYS A 571 -4.52 18.90 17.95
CA LYS A 571 -4.90 17.91 18.96
C LYS A 571 -4.09 16.62 18.79
N ALA A 572 -3.84 15.92 19.89
CA ALA A 572 -3.24 14.59 19.80
C ALA A 572 -4.19 13.61 19.09
N ASP A 573 -3.65 12.59 18.42
CA ASP A 573 -4.42 11.63 17.63
C ASP A 573 -5.49 10.87 18.43
N ASP A 574 -5.35 10.82 19.76
CA ASP A 574 -6.29 10.16 20.66
C ASP A 574 -7.47 11.04 21.07
N GLN A 575 -7.50 12.29 20.64
CA GLN A 575 -8.56 13.25 20.89
C GLN A 575 -9.53 13.31 19.70
N PHE A 576 -10.82 13.35 20.03
CA PHE A 576 -11.89 13.40 19.03
C PHE A 576 -11.96 14.79 18.37
N ARG A 577 -12.21 14.78 17.06
CA ARG A 577 -12.40 15.96 16.22
C ARG A 577 -13.83 15.95 15.72
N ALA A 578 -14.66 16.85 16.24
CA ALA A 578 -16.08 16.92 15.89
C ALA A 578 -16.24 17.49 14.48
N ILE A 579 -17.17 16.92 13.69
CA ILE A 579 -17.44 17.36 12.33
C ILE A 579 -18.88 17.81 12.20
N THR A 580 -19.03 19.02 11.68
CA THR A 580 -20.31 19.60 11.30
C THR A 580 -20.26 19.96 9.82
N VAL A 581 -21.20 19.43 9.05
CA VAL A 581 -21.37 19.78 7.64
C VAL A 581 -22.75 20.40 7.46
N THR A 582 -22.81 21.56 6.83
CA THR A 582 -24.06 22.28 6.53
C THR A 582 -24.09 22.71 5.08
N VAL A 583 -25.30 22.98 4.58
CA VAL A 583 -25.53 23.69 3.32
C VAL A 583 -26.29 24.98 3.68
N PRO A 584 -25.57 26.09 3.98
CA PRO A 584 -26.19 27.28 4.58
C PRO A 584 -27.34 27.88 3.76
N GLU A 585 -27.24 27.82 2.43
CA GLU A 585 -28.28 28.32 1.52
C GLU A 585 -29.54 27.43 1.47
N HIS A 586 -29.45 26.19 1.96
CA HIS A 586 -30.53 25.20 1.95
C HIS A 586 -30.73 24.55 3.35
N PRO A 587 -31.20 25.32 4.34
CA PRO A 587 -31.38 24.83 5.71
C PRO A 587 -32.49 23.78 5.86
N ASP A 588 -33.32 23.58 4.84
CA ASP A 588 -34.35 22.54 4.77
C ASP A 588 -33.80 21.15 4.40
N LEU A 589 -32.56 21.07 3.91
CA LEU A 589 -31.91 19.82 3.57
C LEU A 589 -31.37 19.12 4.81
N THR A 590 -31.52 17.80 4.83
CA THR A 590 -30.95 16.94 5.86
C THR A 590 -29.64 16.34 5.37
N LEU A 591 -28.55 16.63 6.05
CA LEU A 591 -27.25 16.05 5.77
C LEU A 591 -26.97 14.85 6.67
N ARG A 592 -26.39 13.80 6.10
CA ARG A 592 -25.85 12.66 6.84
C ARG A 592 -24.37 12.50 6.49
N THR A 593 -23.57 12.53 7.54
CA THR A 593 -22.12 12.30 7.51
C THR A 593 -21.69 11.86 8.91
N ILE A 594 -20.43 11.47 9.05
CA ILE A 594 -19.82 11.13 10.33
C ILE A 594 -19.89 12.32 11.30
N ARG A 595 -20.15 12.08 12.58
CA ARG A 595 -20.21 13.15 13.61
C ARG A 595 -18.85 13.72 14.01
N GLY A 596 -17.79 13.05 13.59
CA GLY A 596 -16.42 13.36 13.93
C GLY A 596 -15.54 12.11 13.88
N TYR A 597 -14.25 12.29 14.11
CA TYR A 597 -13.28 11.23 13.89
C TYR A 597 -12.13 11.27 14.90
N TYR A 598 -11.36 10.18 14.92
CA TYR A 598 -10.02 10.13 15.52
C TYR A 598 -9.00 9.92 14.40
N PRO A 599 -7.88 10.67 14.39
CA PRO A 599 -6.82 10.48 13.40
C PRO A 599 -6.25 9.05 13.33
N GLY A 600 -5.69 8.70 12.17
CA GLY A 600 -4.87 7.50 11.97
C GLY A 600 -5.52 6.36 11.16
N LYS A 601 -6.36 6.71 10.17
CA LYS A 601 -6.96 5.75 9.21
C LYS A 601 -5.92 5.06 8.33
#